data_AF-A0AAP0G8Z1-F1
#
_entry.id   AF-A0AAP0G8Z1-F1
#
_cell.length_a   1.000
_cell.length_b   1.000
_cell.length_c   1.000
_cell.angle_alpha   90.00
_cell.angle_beta   90.00
_cell.angle_gamma   90.00
#
_symmetry.space_group_name_H-M   'P 1'
#
loop_
_entity.id
_entity.type
_entity.pdbx_description
1 polymer ?
#
loop_
_entity_poly.entity_id
_entity_poly.type
_entity_poly.pdbx_seq_one_letter_code
_entity_poly.pdbx_strand_id
1 'polypeptide(L)'
;MFESIDEAYWFYNSYALQFGFGIREGSTSKSFASGEVIGRRFKCNKSGLKTTKEGEGSSKSSHRMTRLNCKAKIDIRKNKEDKWVVT
;
A
#
# COMPACT_ATOMS: atom_id res chain seq x y z
N MET A 1 11.68 -12.89 4.73
CA MET A 1 11.05 -12.41 5.98
C MET A 1 11.78 -11.16 6.39
N PHE A 2 11.14 -10.26 7.12
CA PHE A 2 11.71 -8.99 7.55
C PHE A 2 11.65 -8.90 9.07
N GLU A 3 12.63 -8.23 9.66
CA GLU A 3 12.67 -8.00 11.11
C GLU A 3 11.77 -6.81 11.49
N SER A 4 11.45 -5.93 10.52
CA SER A 4 10.56 -4.79 10.74
C SER A 4 9.64 -4.50 9.55
N ILE A 5 8.60 -3.70 9.80
CA ILE A 5 7.71 -3.15 8.76
C ILE A 5 8.50 -2.24 7.81
N ASP A 6 9.49 -1.51 8.33
CA ASP A 6 10.28 -0.56 7.55
C ASP A 6 11.20 -1.28 6.56
N GLU A 7 11.82 -2.39 6.96
CA GLU A 7 12.58 -3.25 6.05
C GLU A 7 11.71 -3.76 4.89
N ALA A 8 10.50 -4.22 5.21
CA ALA A 8 9.54 -4.66 4.19
C ALA A 8 9.12 -3.51 3.26
N TYR A 9 8.96 -2.30 3.81
CA TYR A 9 8.69 -1.09 3.04
C TYR A 9 9.82 -0.80 2.06
N TRP A 10 11.07 -0.74 2.54
CA TRP A 10 12.24 -0.45 1.71
C TRP A 10 12.45 -1.49 0.61
N PHE A 11 12.29 -2.77 0.95
CA PHE A 11 12.34 -3.85 -0.03
C PHE A 11 11.34 -3.64 -1.17
N TYR A 12 10.06 -3.39 -0.84
CA TYR A 12 9.03 -3.21 -1.85
C TYR A 12 9.14 -1.87 -2.59
N ASN A 13 9.65 -0.82 -1.92
CA ASN A 13 9.90 0.47 -2.54
C ASN A 13 10.99 0.37 -3.61
N SER A 14 12.09 -0.32 -3.30
CA SER A 14 13.17 -0.58 -4.27
C SER A 14 12.67 -1.36 -5.47
N TYR A 15 11.87 -2.41 -5.25
CA TYR A 15 11.18 -3.13 -6.32
C TYR A 15 10.30 -2.17 -7.14
N ALA A 16 9.42 -1.41 -6.49
CA ALA A 16 8.51 -0.50 -7.17
C ALA A 16 9.23 0.53 -8.05
N LEU A 17 10.32 1.12 -7.54
CA LEU A 17 11.14 2.07 -8.28
C LEU A 17 11.74 1.45 -9.55
N GLN A 18 12.25 0.22 -9.47
CA GLN A 18 12.75 -0.52 -10.63
C GLN A 18 11.65 -0.75 -11.68
N PHE A 19 10.41 -0.96 -11.23
CA PHE A 19 9.25 -1.19 -12.10
C PHE A 19 8.46 0.10 -12.42
N GLY A 20 8.99 1.29 -12.11
CA GLY A 20 8.43 2.57 -12.56
C GLY A 20 7.15 3.02 -11.83
N PHE A 21 6.97 2.61 -10.57
CA PHE A 21 5.92 3.11 -9.70
C PHE A 21 6.43 3.42 -8.29
N GLY A 22 5.68 4.24 -7.55
CA GLY A 22 5.94 4.46 -6.13
C GLY A 22 5.00 3.62 -5.29
N ILE A 23 5.29 3.44 -4.00
CA ILE A 23 4.40 2.72 -3.09
C ILE A 23 3.69 3.68 -2.13
N ARG A 24 2.56 3.23 -1.58
CA ARG A 24 1.78 3.90 -0.53
C ARG A 24 1.40 2.88 0.51
N GLU A 25 1.25 3.34 1.75
CA GLU A 25 0.65 2.53 2.80
C GLU A 25 -0.82 2.26 2.49
N GLY A 26 -1.20 1.01 2.69
CA GLY A 26 -2.55 0.50 2.53
C GLY A 26 -3.21 0.23 3.87
N SER A 27 -3.96 -0.87 3.92
CA SER A 27 -4.62 -1.34 5.13
C SER A 27 -3.61 -1.78 6.19
N THR A 28 -3.98 -1.57 7.44
CA THR A 28 -3.26 -2.07 8.62
C THR A 28 -4.18 -3.05 9.33
N SER A 29 -3.69 -4.25 9.61
CA SER A 29 -4.39 -5.26 10.39
C SER A 29 -3.85 -5.24 11.81
N LYS A 30 -4.76 -5.23 12.79
CA LYS A 30 -4.43 -5.24 14.21
C LYS A 30 -5.01 -6.47 14.88
N SER A 31 -4.31 -7.00 15.87
CA SER A 31 -4.79 -8.04 16.77
C SER A 31 -6.02 -7.51 17.51
N PHE A 32 -7.09 -8.31 17.55
CA PHE A 32 -8.28 -7.95 18.32
C PHE A 32 -8.00 -7.96 19.84
N ALA A 33 -7.16 -8.88 20.29
CA ALA A 33 -6.87 -9.06 21.71
C ALA A 33 -5.91 -7.99 22.27
N SER A 34 -4.83 -7.69 21.53
CA SER A 34 -3.76 -6.78 22.00
C SER A 34 -3.79 -5.39 21.36
N GLY A 35 -4.53 -5.20 20.26
CA GLY A 35 -4.48 -3.98 19.46
C GLY A 35 -3.18 -3.77 18.67
N GLU A 36 -2.21 -4.68 18.81
CA GLU A 36 -0.91 -4.63 18.13
C GLU A 36 -1.08 -4.80 16.62
N VAL A 37 -0.24 -4.13 15.83
CA VAL A 37 -0.21 -4.32 14.38
C VAL A 37 0.33 -5.70 14.06
N ILE A 38 -0.50 -6.52 13.42
CA ILE A 38 -0.15 -7.88 12.98
C ILE A 38 -0.04 -8.00 11.46
N GLY A 39 -0.38 -6.93 10.72
CA GLY A 39 -0.31 -6.93 9.28
C GLY A 39 -0.31 -5.54 8.68
N ARG A 40 0.35 -5.40 7.53
CA ARG A 40 0.44 -4.17 6.76
C ARG A 40 0.36 -4.47 5.28
N ARG A 41 -0.36 -3.63 4.53
CA ARG A 41 -0.40 -3.67 3.07
C ARG A 41 0.39 -2.50 2.51
N PHE A 42 1.25 -2.76 1.54
CA PHE A 42 1.86 -1.72 0.70
C PHE A 42 1.32 -1.84 -0.71
N LYS A 43 0.86 -0.73 -1.29
CA LYS A 43 0.17 -0.71 -2.60
C LYS A 43 0.82 0.29 -3.54
N CYS A 44 0.72 0.02 -4.84
CA CYS A 44 1.11 0.93 -5.89
C CYS A 44 0.47 2.32 -5.71
N ASN A 45 1.24 3.40 -5.92
CA ASN A 45 0.76 4.77 -5.84
C ASN A 45 -0.33 5.08 -6.90
N LYS A 46 -0.34 4.32 -8.00
CA LYS A 46 -1.36 4.37 -9.05
C LYS A 46 -2.59 3.47 -8.78
N SER A 47 -2.74 2.94 -7.57
CA SER A 47 -3.87 2.07 -7.21
C SER A 47 -5.21 2.80 -7.09
N GLY A 48 -6.28 2.05 -7.38
CA GLY A 48 -7.67 2.51 -7.29
C GLY A 48 -8.17 3.23 -8.53
N LEU A 49 -9.50 3.38 -8.61
CA LEU A 49 -10.18 4.26 -9.55
C LEU A 49 -10.30 5.65 -8.92
N LYS A 50 -10.16 6.72 -9.72
CA LYS A 50 -10.66 8.03 -9.31
C LYS A 50 -12.17 7.98 -9.49
N THR A 51 -12.93 8.11 -8.41
CA THR A 51 -14.37 8.37 -8.54
C THR A 51 -14.52 9.78 -9.12
N THR A 52 -14.83 9.87 -10.40
CA THR A 52 -15.40 11.08 -10.97
C THR A 52 -16.79 11.19 -10.37
N LYS A 53 -16.97 12.09 -9.39
CA LYS A 53 -18.32 12.51 -9.04
C LYS A 53 -18.85 13.25 -10.28
N GLU A 54 -19.66 12.56 -11.07
CA GLU A 54 -20.49 13.20 -12.07
C GLU A 54 -21.54 14.01 -11.32
N GLY A 55 -21.29 15.30 -11.17
CA GLY A 55 -22.17 16.18 -10.41
C GLY A 55 -21.44 17.42 -9.92
N GLU A 56 -21.70 18.52 -10.63
CA GLU A 56 -21.51 19.90 -10.17
C GLU A 56 -20.06 20.41 -10.08
N GLY A 57 -19.65 21.12 -11.14
CA GLY A 57 -19.15 22.49 -10.96
C GLY A 57 -17.80 22.70 -10.27
N SER A 58 -16.95 21.71 -10.10
CA SER A 58 -15.58 21.94 -9.62
C SER A 58 -14.57 21.71 -10.75
N SER A 59 -13.88 22.80 -11.10
CA SER A 59 -12.69 22.91 -11.96
C SER A 59 -12.07 21.57 -12.36
N LYS A 60 -11.98 21.32 -13.67
CA LYS A 60 -11.19 20.24 -14.27
C LYS A 60 -9.80 20.28 -13.61
N SER A 61 -9.60 19.45 -12.59
CA SER A 61 -8.34 19.41 -11.86
C SER A 61 -7.30 19.03 -12.90
N SER A 62 -6.44 19.99 -13.25
CA SER A 62 -5.29 19.81 -14.15
C SER A 62 -4.27 18.80 -13.62
N HIS A 63 -4.58 18.16 -12.50
CA HIS A 63 -3.78 17.13 -11.89
C HIS A 63 -3.78 15.88 -12.76
N ARG A 64 -2.58 15.52 -13.26
CA ARG A 64 -2.30 14.29 -14.01
C ARG A 64 -3.09 13.12 -13.43
N MET A 65 -3.63 12.27 -14.30
CA MET A 65 -4.27 11.01 -13.92
C MET A 65 -3.26 10.15 -13.14
N THR A 66 -3.30 10.21 -11.81
CA THR A 66 -2.33 9.51 -10.94
C THR A 66 -2.78 8.11 -10.58
N ARG A 67 -4.08 7.79 -10.69
CA ARG A 67 -4.66 6.49 -10.36
C ARG A 67 -5.10 5.78 -11.64
N LEU A 68 -4.48 4.63 -11.93
CA LEU A 68 -4.64 3.84 -13.16
C LEU A 68 -5.11 2.40 -12.85
N ASN A 69 -5.79 2.17 -11.73
CA ASN A 69 -6.16 0.83 -11.27
C ASN A 69 -4.99 -0.15 -11.12
N CYS A 70 -3.82 0.37 -10.78
CA CYS A 70 -2.66 -0.46 -10.51
C CYS A 70 -2.97 -1.44 -9.37
N LYS A 71 -2.93 -2.74 -9.67
CA LYS A 71 -3.25 -3.82 -8.72
C LYS A 71 -2.03 -4.30 -7.93
N ALA A 72 -0.83 -3.82 -8.28
CA ALA A 72 0.41 -4.21 -7.59
C ALA A 72 0.36 -3.83 -6.11
N LYS A 73 0.57 -4.83 -5.25
CA LYS A 73 0.60 -4.70 -3.80
C LYS A 73 1.40 -5.86 -3.19
N ILE A 74 1.88 -5.66 -1.98
CA ILE A 74 2.30 -6.75 -1.09
C ILE A 74 1.54 -6.64 0.24
N ASP A 75 1.25 -7.78 0.82
CA ASP A 75 0.67 -7.92 2.15
C ASP A 75 1.72 -8.58 3.04
N ILE A 76 2.05 -7.98 4.18
CA ILE A 76 2.92 -8.59 5.19
C ILE A 76 2.11 -8.89 6.45
N ARG A 77 2.45 -9.99 7.12
CA ARG A 77 1.89 -10.38 8.41
C ARG A 77 2.97 -10.82 9.38
N LYS A 78 2.76 -10.52 10.66
CA LYS A 78 3.61 -10.99 11.76
C LYS A 78 3.35 -12.48 11.98
N ASN A 79 4.41 -13.29 12.01
CA ASN A 79 4.32 -14.72 12.30
C ASN A 79 4.41 -14.99 13.82
N LYS A 80 4.45 -16.27 14.21
CA LYS A 80 4.58 -16.67 15.63
C LYS A 80 5.97 -16.38 16.24
N GLU A 81 6.96 -16.09 15.40
CA GLU A 81 8.34 -15.77 15.79
C GLU A 81 8.58 -14.25 15.77
N ASP A 82 7.52 -13.45 15.76
CA ASP A 82 7.55 -11.99 15.65
C ASP A 82 8.21 -11.42 14.39
N LYS A 83 8.41 -12.24 13.35
CA LYS A 83 8.93 -11.82 12.05
C LYS A 83 7.84 -11.45 11.05
N TRP A 84 8.15 -10.53 10.15
CA TRP A 84 7.23 -10.10 9.10
C TRP A 84 7.40 -10.95 7.83
N VAL A 85 6.34 -11.61 7.41
CA VAL A 85 6.33 -12.52 6.26
C VAL A 85 5.36 -11.99 5.20
N VAL A 86 5.77 -12.06 3.93
CA VAL A 86 4.90 -11.72 2.79
C VAL A 86 3.82 -12.80 2.65
N THR A 87 2.58 -12.38 2.42
CA THR A 87 1.38 -13.22 2.26
C THR A 87 0.59 -12.85 1.01
#